data_AF-A0AAN7UJA1-F1
#
_entry.id   AF-A0AAN7UJA1-F1
#
_cell.length_a   1.000
_cell.length_b   1.000
_cell.length_c   1.000
_cell.angle_alpha   90.00
_cell.angle_beta   90.00
_cell.angle_gamma   90.00
#
_symmetry.space_group_name_H-M   'P 1'
#
loop_
_entity.id
_entity.type
_entity.pdbx_description
1 polymer ?
#
loop_
_entity_poly.entity_id
_entity_poly.type
_entity_poly.pdbx_seq_one_letter_code
_entity_poly.pdbx_strand_id
1 'polypeptide(L)'
;MASKHNTVLVVGGEGEKCRTVAQSYGFKDVVTPGDIIKANAATTPFRKLTPEELKNSKERDFSDVVIEAIFVFADSRDWAGDLQIIIDLAMSKGGRVGTLSETFDEGPPIYFSHNDVVWSAAHENVRLGMGALRGIVEYTFKEVTKGKTLTTHAFGKPQISTFEFATRLLKRWRKNEHNLNSPPNTVYFVGDTPESDIRGTNRFNERAENDWYSILVKTGVYQDGTEPAYKPRVTVDTVLDAVNHGIEREMNRRKQRKLTLTNMPTLSLDDGKMNDVHILSPAIERELELEA
;
A
#
# COMPACT_ATOMS: atom_id res chain seq x y z
N MET A 1 3.96 -11.84 8.71
CA MET A 1 4.62 -10.96 9.69
C MET A 1 4.19 -11.31 11.12
N ALA A 2 2.91 -11.31 11.45
CA ALA A 2 2.42 -11.64 12.80
C ALA A 2 2.84 -13.03 13.35
N SER A 3 2.96 -14.04 12.50
CA SER A 3 3.45 -15.38 12.92
C SER A 3 4.97 -15.48 13.07
N LYS A 4 5.72 -14.47 12.58
CA LYS A 4 7.20 -14.47 12.56
C LYS A 4 7.81 -13.65 13.69
N HIS A 5 7.08 -12.66 14.20
CA HIS A 5 7.56 -11.77 15.25
C HIS A 5 6.60 -11.84 16.44
N ASN A 6 7.10 -12.19 17.61
CA ASN A 6 6.29 -12.27 18.83
C ASN A 6 6.07 -10.89 19.44
N THR A 7 7.16 -10.19 19.74
CA THR A 7 7.16 -8.85 20.34
C THR A 7 7.55 -7.80 19.30
N VAL A 8 6.66 -6.85 19.06
CA VAL A 8 6.85 -5.81 18.02
C VAL A 8 6.59 -4.42 18.55
N LEU A 9 7.36 -3.44 18.07
CA LEU A 9 7.04 -2.03 18.26
C LEU A 9 6.13 -1.58 17.11
N VAL A 10 4.98 -1.01 17.44
CA VAL A 10 4.06 -0.41 16.47
C VAL A 10 4.01 1.10 16.69
N VAL A 11 4.41 1.84 15.65
CA VAL A 11 4.53 3.31 15.67
C VAL A 11 3.41 3.95 14.85
N GLY A 12 2.93 5.09 15.34
CA GLY A 12 1.97 5.96 14.66
C GLY A 12 0.51 5.74 15.04
N GLY A 13 -0.34 6.54 14.40
CA GLY A 13 -1.79 6.54 14.63
C GLY A 13 -2.22 7.43 15.79
N GLU A 14 -3.53 7.45 16.03
CA GLU A 14 -4.14 8.22 17.13
C GLU A 14 -4.51 7.28 18.27
N GLY A 15 -4.06 7.61 19.48
CA GLY A 15 -4.25 6.79 20.67
C GLY A 15 -3.82 5.34 20.43
N GLU A 16 -4.69 4.39 20.77
CA GLU A 16 -4.40 2.95 20.70
C GLU A 16 -4.86 2.30 19.38
N LYS A 17 -5.26 3.08 18.38
CA LYS A 17 -5.79 2.55 17.10
C LYS A 17 -4.80 1.59 16.44
N CYS A 18 -3.53 1.98 16.32
CA CYS A 18 -2.52 1.14 15.68
C CYS A 18 -2.22 -0.14 16.48
N ARG A 19 -2.23 -0.09 17.82
CA ARG A 19 -2.12 -1.31 18.64
C ARG A 19 -3.27 -2.26 18.38
N THR A 20 -4.50 -1.74 18.38
CA THR A 20 -5.72 -2.54 18.16
C THR A 20 -5.70 -3.20 16.78
N VAL A 21 -5.28 -2.46 15.74
CA VAL A 21 -5.13 -3.00 14.38
C VAL A 21 -4.04 -4.07 14.32
N ALA A 22 -2.90 -3.86 14.98
CA ALA A 22 -1.84 -4.88 15.00
C ALA A 22 -2.32 -6.18 15.69
N GLN A 23 -3.03 -6.05 16.81
CA GLN A 23 -3.60 -7.20 17.51
C GLN A 23 -4.65 -7.93 16.68
N SER A 24 -5.50 -7.21 15.94
CA SER A 24 -6.49 -7.84 15.04
C SER A 24 -5.85 -8.57 13.86
N TYR A 25 -4.65 -8.17 13.44
CA TYR A 25 -3.81 -8.91 12.49
C TYR A 25 -3.09 -10.13 13.10
N GLY A 26 -3.23 -10.34 14.41
CA GLY A 26 -2.70 -11.49 15.14
C GLY A 26 -1.31 -11.30 15.76
N PHE A 27 -0.79 -10.07 15.82
CA PHE A 27 0.43 -9.81 16.62
C PHE A 27 0.13 -10.04 18.10
N LYS A 28 0.99 -10.80 18.77
CA LYS A 28 0.77 -11.28 20.14
C LYS A 28 1.15 -10.24 21.19
N ASP A 29 2.39 -9.77 21.13
CA ASP A 29 2.92 -8.76 22.05
C ASP A 29 3.23 -7.48 21.26
N VAL A 30 2.40 -6.46 21.44
CA VAL A 30 2.51 -5.18 20.75
C VAL A 30 2.90 -4.11 21.75
N VAL A 31 4.06 -3.51 21.54
CA VAL A 31 4.59 -2.35 22.27
C VAL A 31 4.31 -1.09 21.45
N THR A 32 3.99 0.02 22.11
CA THR A 32 3.90 1.35 21.47
C THR A 32 4.99 2.29 21.99
N PRO A 33 5.31 3.38 21.28
CA PRO A 33 6.20 4.43 21.80
C PRO A 33 5.80 4.91 23.18
N GLY A 34 4.49 5.05 23.42
CA GLY A 34 3.94 5.44 24.71
C GLY A 34 4.31 4.50 25.86
N ASP A 35 4.39 3.18 25.62
CA ASP A 35 4.78 2.20 26.64
C ASP A 35 6.24 2.42 27.07
N ILE A 36 7.13 2.67 26.11
CA ILE A 36 8.57 2.92 26.35
C ILE A 36 8.76 4.23 27.11
N ILE A 37 8.08 5.30 26.70
CA ILE A 37 8.16 6.61 27.37
C ILE A 37 7.60 6.54 28.79
N LYS A 38 6.54 5.75 29.02
CA LYS A 38 5.98 5.55 30.35
C LYS A 38 6.94 4.82 31.29
N ALA A 39 7.69 3.84 30.78
CA ALA A 39 8.70 3.13 31.56
C ALA A 39 9.92 4.01 31.87
N ASN A 40 10.36 4.83 30.91
CA ASN A 40 11.43 5.80 31.13
C ASN A 40 11.20 7.09 30.34
N ALA A 41 10.72 8.13 31.02
CA ALA A 41 10.46 9.42 30.39
C ALA A 41 11.72 10.10 29.83
N ALA A 42 12.93 9.71 30.28
CA ALA A 42 14.18 10.24 29.77
C ALA A 42 14.50 9.76 28.34
N THR A 43 13.84 8.72 27.84
CA THR A 43 13.98 8.28 26.43
C THR A 43 13.63 9.39 25.45
N THR A 44 12.65 10.25 25.77
CA THR A 44 12.24 11.36 24.93
C THR A 44 12.29 12.68 25.73
N PRO A 45 13.47 13.32 25.86
CA PRO A 45 13.70 14.38 26.84
C PRO A 45 12.90 15.67 26.58
N PHE A 46 12.43 15.87 25.35
CA PHE A 46 11.73 17.08 24.92
C PHE A 46 10.21 17.00 25.06
N ARG A 47 9.68 15.90 25.58
CA ARG A 47 8.23 15.66 25.65
C ARG A 47 7.84 14.91 26.92
N LYS A 48 6.59 15.13 27.34
CA LYS A 48 5.87 14.29 28.29
C LYS A 48 4.63 13.71 27.63
N LEU A 49 4.26 12.49 28.02
CA LEU A 49 2.97 11.91 27.63
C LEU A 49 1.83 12.80 28.15
N THR A 50 0.82 13.00 27.31
CA THR A 50 -0.44 13.59 27.76
C THR A 50 -1.13 12.66 28.76
N PRO A 51 -2.09 13.15 29.57
CA PRO A 51 -2.84 12.28 30.49
C PRO A 51 -3.54 11.10 29.80
N GLU A 52 -4.03 11.31 28.57
CA GLU A 52 -4.66 10.26 27.78
C GLU A 52 -3.64 9.22 27.31
N GLU A 53 -2.51 9.65 26.77
CA GLU A 53 -1.44 8.73 26.35
C GLU A 53 -0.88 7.96 27.53
N LEU A 54 -0.66 8.61 28.68
CA LEU A 54 -0.19 7.94 29.89
C LEU A 54 -1.18 6.86 30.39
N LYS A 55 -2.49 7.12 30.27
CA LYS A 55 -3.54 6.16 30.61
C LYS A 55 -3.55 4.97 29.64
N ASN A 56 -3.33 5.23 28.36
CA ASN A 56 -3.35 4.22 27.30
C ASN A 56 -2.07 3.37 27.27
N SER A 57 -0.92 3.96 27.60
CA SER A 57 0.37 3.28 27.69
C SER A 57 0.38 2.25 28.81
N LYS A 58 0.88 1.05 28.49
CA LYS A 58 1.05 -0.06 29.43
C LYS A 58 2.35 0.10 30.18
N GLU A 59 2.28 -0.08 31.50
CA GLU A 59 3.48 -0.17 32.33
C GLU A 59 4.14 -1.53 32.10
N ARG A 60 5.44 -1.51 31.85
CA ARG A 60 6.23 -2.71 31.50
C ARG A 60 7.68 -2.49 31.90
N ASP A 61 8.29 -3.52 32.48
CA ASP A 61 9.74 -3.58 32.61
C ASP A 61 10.36 -3.98 31.26
N PHE A 62 11.24 -3.13 30.76
CA PHE A 62 11.93 -3.32 29.48
C PHE A 62 13.35 -3.89 29.62
N SER A 63 13.81 -4.19 30.84
CA SER A 63 15.15 -4.72 31.13
C SER A 63 15.54 -5.94 30.29
N ASP A 64 14.59 -6.85 30.06
CA ASP A 64 14.76 -8.10 29.29
C ASP A 64 13.87 -8.19 28.05
N VAL A 65 13.30 -7.07 27.60
CA VAL A 65 12.40 -7.06 26.43
C VAL A 65 13.20 -6.93 25.14
N VAL A 66 12.97 -7.87 24.25
CA VAL A 66 13.49 -7.86 22.87
C VAL A 66 12.37 -7.46 21.92
N ILE A 67 12.58 -6.37 21.19
CA ILE A 67 11.71 -5.97 20.07
C ILE A 67 12.22 -6.66 18.82
N GLU A 68 11.43 -7.57 18.24
CA GLU A 68 11.85 -8.39 17.10
C GLU A 68 11.65 -7.72 15.74
N ALA A 69 10.80 -6.70 15.68
CA ALA A 69 10.55 -5.88 14.50
C ALA A 69 9.87 -4.55 14.89
N ILE A 70 10.13 -3.51 14.09
CA ILE A 70 9.46 -2.22 14.18
C ILE A 70 8.51 -2.09 12.99
N PHE A 71 7.26 -1.72 13.25
CA PHE A 71 6.27 -1.44 12.23
C PHE A 71 5.71 -0.03 12.38
N VAL A 72 5.98 0.83 11.40
CA VAL A 72 5.37 2.16 11.29
C VAL A 72 4.07 2.01 10.49
N PHE A 73 2.95 1.89 11.20
CA PHE A 73 1.65 1.60 10.60
C PHE A 73 1.00 2.84 9.97
N ALA A 74 1.14 3.98 10.64
CA ALA A 74 0.59 5.26 10.22
C ALA A 74 1.60 6.37 10.54
N ASP A 75 1.36 7.58 10.01
CA ASP A 75 2.19 8.73 10.34
C ASP A 75 2.22 8.98 11.86
N SER A 76 3.43 9.19 12.36
CA SER A 76 3.67 9.63 13.72
C SER A 76 3.07 11.00 13.95
N ARG A 77 2.48 11.22 15.14
CA ARG A 77 2.02 12.53 15.61
C ARG A 77 3.09 13.27 16.41
N ASP A 78 4.23 12.62 16.68
CA ASP A 78 5.37 13.19 17.38
C ASP A 78 6.67 12.59 16.83
N TRP A 79 7.15 13.21 15.75
CA TRP A 79 8.29 12.68 15.03
C TRP A 79 9.56 12.67 15.86
N ALA A 80 9.74 13.61 16.80
CA ALA A 80 10.96 13.66 17.60
C ALA A 80 11.06 12.46 18.55
N GLY A 81 9.99 12.17 19.30
CA GLY A 81 9.96 11.05 20.23
C GLY A 81 10.01 9.70 19.50
N ASP A 82 9.21 9.55 18.46
CA ASP A 82 9.16 8.30 17.69
C ASP A 82 10.47 8.06 16.93
N LEU A 83 11.10 9.10 16.37
CA LEU A 83 12.44 9.01 15.75
C LEU A 83 13.47 8.52 16.77
N GLN A 84 13.51 9.12 17.97
CA GLN A 84 14.47 8.71 19.00
C GLN A 84 14.33 7.23 19.34
N ILE A 85 13.09 6.76 19.57
CA ILE A 85 12.82 5.35 19.90
C ILE A 85 13.19 4.41 18.75
N ILE A 86 12.87 4.78 17.50
CA ILE A 86 13.24 3.99 16.33
C ILE A 86 14.77 3.89 16.21
N ILE A 87 15.48 4.99 16.40
CA ILE A 87 16.95 5.04 16.31
C ILE A 87 17.61 4.26 17.44
N ASP A 88 17.12 4.38 18.68
CA ASP A 88 17.62 3.59 19.83
C ASP A 88 17.52 2.09 19.56
N LEU A 89 16.37 1.64 19.03
CA LEU A 89 16.17 0.24 18.68
C LEU A 89 17.02 -0.18 17.48
N ALA A 90 17.13 0.65 16.44
CA ALA A 90 17.98 0.38 15.29
C ALA A 90 19.46 0.22 15.68
N MET A 91 19.91 0.92 16.71
CA MET A 91 21.26 0.82 17.25
C MET A 91 21.40 -0.19 18.40
N SER A 92 20.33 -0.90 18.79
CA SER A 92 20.35 -1.81 19.93
C SER A 92 21.01 -3.16 19.64
N LYS A 93 21.42 -3.87 20.69
CA LYS A 93 21.89 -5.26 20.60
C LYS A 93 20.70 -6.20 20.41
N GLY A 94 20.44 -6.62 19.16
CA GLY A 94 19.41 -7.61 18.85
C GLY A 94 17.98 -7.13 19.13
N GLY A 95 17.70 -5.83 19.15
CA GLY A 95 16.38 -5.30 19.50
C GLY A 95 16.10 -5.14 21.00
N ARG A 96 17.09 -5.38 21.86
CA ARG A 96 16.93 -5.24 23.32
C ARG A 96 16.93 -3.77 23.74
N VAL A 97 15.82 -3.33 24.34
CA VAL A 97 15.64 -1.94 24.78
C VAL A 97 16.73 -1.52 25.77
N GLY A 98 17.26 -0.29 25.60
CA GLY A 98 18.28 0.28 26.49
C GLY A 98 19.71 -0.23 26.25
N THR A 99 19.94 -1.06 25.23
CA THR A 99 21.28 -1.49 24.84
C THR A 99 21.80 -0.72 23.64
N LEU A 100 23.13 -0.71 23.45
CA LEU A 100 23.81 -0.12 22.30
C LEU A 100 24.74 -1.15 21.67
N SER A 101 24.51 -1.48 20.41
CA SER A 101 25.36 -2.34 19.59
C SER A 101 26.69 -1.63 19.28
N GLU A 102 27.77 -2.41 19.21
CA GLU A 102 29.10 -1.89 18.84
C GLU A 102 29.25 -1.74 17.32
N THR A 103 28.51 -2.55 16.57
CA THR A 103 28.57 -2.64 15.09
C THR A 103 27.45 -1.88 14.40
N PHE A 104 26.34 -1.65 15.11
CA PHE A 104 25.10 -1.02 14.63
C PHE A 104 24.42 -1.79 13.48
N ASP A 105 24.56 -3.11 13.45
CA ASP A 105 23.92 -3.99 12.45
C ASP A 105 23.04 -5.09 13.08
N GLU A 106 22.88 -5.06 14.40
CA GLU A 106 22.10 -6.03 15.17
C GLU A 106 20.66 -5.57 15.45
N GLY A 107 20.29 -4.35 15.04
CA GLY A 107 18.96 -3.80 15.26
C GLY A 107 17.86 -4.61 14.56
N PRO A 108 16.60 -4.52 15.04
CA PRO A 108 15.50 -5.24 14.43
C PRO A 108 15.12 -4.64 13.07
N PRO A 109 14.53 -5.43 12.16
CA PRO A 109 14.05 -4.92 10.88
C PRO A 109 12.93 -3.89 11.08
N ILE A 110 12.93 -2.87 10.22
CA ILE A 110 12.01 -1.73 10.27
C ILE A 110 11.14 -1.72 9.03
N TYR A 111 9.83 -1.73 9.23
CA TYR A 111 8.81 -1.77 8.19
C TYR A 111 7.95 -0.51 8.20
N PHE A 112 7.91 0.20 7.08
CA PHE A 112 7.02 1.35 6.83
C PHE A 112 5.85 0.91 5.95
N SER A 113 4.63 1.33 6.28
CA SER A 113 3.41 0.89 5.56
C SER A 113 3.26 1.51 4.17
N HIS A 114 3.79 2.72 3.95
CA HIS A 114 3.89 3.36 2.63
C HIS A 114 5.17 4.20 2.50
N ASN A 115 5.47 4.65 1.28
CA ASN A 115 6.70 5.39 0.96
C ASN A 115 6.46 6.81 0.40
N ASP A 116 5.23 7.32 0.50
CA ASP A 116 4.91 8.63 -0.05
C ASP A 116 5.56 9.73 0.81
N VAL A 117 6.47 10.51 0.21
CA VAL A 117 7.18 11.60 0.89
C VAL A 117 6.24 12.76 1.18
N VAL A 118 5.34 13.03 0.24
CA VAL A 118 4.30 14.05 0.36
C VAL A 118 2.94 13.49 -0.02
N TRP A 119 1.87 14.08 0.53
CA TRP A 119 0.50 13.74 0.21
C TRP A 119 -0.40 15.00 0.21
N SER A 120 -1.52 14.92 -0.51
CA SER A 120 -2.52 15.98 -0.54
C SER A 120 -3.46 15.88 0.67
N ALA A 121 -3.51 16.94 1.48
CA ALA A 121 -4.35 17.05 2.67
C ALA A 121 -5.33 18.24 2.53
N ALA A 122 -6.07 18.57 3.58
CA ALA A 122 -6.99 19.73 3.57
C ALA A 122 -6.30 21.10 3.41
N HIS A 123 -4.96 21.14 3.43
CA HIS A 123 -4.17 22.34 3.28
C HIS A 123 -3.81 22.57 1.80
N GLU A 124 -3.71 23.83 1.35
CA GLU A 124 -3.44 24.19 -0.05
C GLU A 124 -2.14 23.59 -0.59
N ASN A 125 -1.09 23.57 0.24
CA ASN A 125 0.18 22.93 -0.05
C ASN A 125 0.26 21.47 0.44
N VAL A 126 0.90 20.59 -0.33
CA VAL A 126 1.16 19.19 0.03
C VAL A 126 1.84 19.06 1.40
N ARG A 127 1.48 18.04 2.18
CA ARG A 127 2.02 17.79 3.52
C ARG A 127 3.02 16.64 3.49
N LEU A 128 3.96 16.63 4.44
CA LEU A 128 4.87 15.50 4.59
C LEU A 128 4.09 14.25 5.02
N GLY A 129 4.48 13.11 4.46
CA GLY A 129 3.97 11.79 4.84
C GLY A 129 5.07 10.85 5.33
N MET A 130 4.74 9.58 5.47
CA MET A 130 5.62 8.57 6.06
C MET A 130 6.95 8.41 5.33
N GLY A 131 6.99 8.64 4.01
CA GLY A 131 8.23 8.60 3.25
C GLY A 131 9.26 9.64 3.72
N ALA A 132 8.80 10.80 4.21
CA ALA A 132 9.67 11.80 4.79
C ALA A 132 10.20 11.35 6.16
N LEU A 133 9.36 10.78 7.02
CA LEU A 133 9.79 10.20 8.30
C LEU A 133 10.82 9.07 8.08
N ARG A 134 10.59 8.19 7.12
CA ARG A 134 11.54 7.15 6.72
C ARG A 134 12.89 7.74 6.32
N GLY A 135 12.88 8.76 5.47
CA GLY A 135 14.11 9.45 5.04
C GLY A 135 14.87 10.07 6.22
N ILE A 136 14.14 10.66 7.17
CA ILE A 136 14.72 11.20 8.41
C ILE A 136 15.33 10.09 9.26
N VAL A 137 14.65 8.96 9.45
CA VAL A 137 15.19 7.79 10.18
C VAL A 137 16.49 7.30 9.54
N GLU A 138 16.50 7.08 8.23
CA GLU A 138 17.70 6.62 7.51
C GLU A 138 18.85 7.63 7.59
N TYR A 139 18.55 8.92 7.43
CA TYR A 139 19.54 9.99 7.54
C TYR A 139 20.10 10.13 8.95
N THR A 140 19.24 10.23 9.96
CA THR A 140 19.65 10.37 11.36
C THR A 140 20.48 9.18 11.80
N PHE A 141 20.08 7.95 11.45
CA PHE A 141 20.88 6.76 11.75
C PHE A 141 22.29 6.87 11.17
N LYS A 142 22.40 7.26 9.89
CA LYS A 142 23.68 7.43 9.23
C LYS A 142 24.56 8.46 9.93
N GLU A 143 24.01 9.61 10.32
CA GLU A 143 24.75 10.67 11.00
C GLU A 143 25.25 10.22 12.38
N VAL A 144 24.39 9.62 13.21
CA VAL A 144 24.76 9.23 14.58
C VAL A 144 25.74 8.05 14.63
N THR A 145 25.68 7.16 13.63
CA THR A 145 26.59 6.01 13.50
C THR A 145 27.86 6.32 12.69
N LYS A 146 28.07 7.57 12.29
CA LYS A 146 29.22 8.03 11.49
C LYS A 146 29.37 7.28 10.16
N GLY A 147 28.25 7.09 9.47
CA GLY A 147 28.21 6.62 8.09
C GLY A 147 27.70 5.19 7.87
N LYS A 148 27.14 4.52 8.89
CA LYS A 148 26.49 3.22 8.68
C LYS A 148 25.15 3.40 7.95
N THR A 149 24.78 2.40 7.18
CA THR A 149 23.53 2.42 6.41
C THR A 149 22.48 1.58 7.13
N LEU A 150 21.32 2.19 7.39
CA LEU A 150 20.16 1.47 7.89
C LEU A 150 19.36 0.92 6.72
N THR A 151 19.13 -0.40 6.70
CA THR A 151 18.23 -1.00 5.72
C THR A 151 16.81 -1.00 6.29
N THR A 152 15.91 -0.26 5.65
CA THR A 152 14.48 -0.26 5.99
C THR A 152 13.66 -0.87 4.85
N HIS A 153 12.47 -1.35 5.18
CA HIS A 153 11.54 -1.92 4.24
C HIS A 153 10.30 -1.03 4.18
N ALA A 154 10.00 -0.44 3.03
CA ALA A 154 8.69 0.17 2.82
C ALA A 154 7.76 -0.81 2.11
N PHE A 155 6.46 -0.68 2.33
CA PHE A 155 5.40 -1.29 1.53
C PHE A 155 4.64 -0.21 0.77
N GLY A 156 3.55 -0.57 0.10
CA GLY A 156 2.70 0.38 -0.59
C GLY A 156 3.16 0.66 -2.03
N LYS A 157 2.53 1.64 -2.65
CA LYS A 157 2.87 2.08 -4.01
C LYS A 157 4.27 2.72 -3.99
N PRO A 158 5.06 2.60 -5.06
CA PRO A 158 4.79 1.94 -6.33
C PRO A 158 5.28 0.49 -6.37
N GLN A 159 5.40 -0.19 -5.23
CA GLN A 159 5.90 -1.55 -5.19
C GLN A 159 4.90 -2.50 -5.84
N ILE A 160 5.44 -3.39 -6.66
CA ILE A 160 4.67 -4.36 -7.44
C ILE A 160 3.85 -5.28 -6.57
N SER A 161 4.44 -5.76 -5.47
CA SER A 161 3.78 -6.66 -4.51
C SER A 161 2.46 -6.07 -3.99
N THR A 162 2.36 -4.75 -3.87
CA THR A 162 1.14 -4.02 -3.51
C THR A 162 0.06 -4.16 -4.58
N PHE A 163 0.43 -4.05 -5.86
CA PHE A 163 -0.50 -4.21 -7.00
C PHE A 163 -0.93 -5.67 -7.17
N GLU A 164 -0.03 -6.64 -6.96
CA GLU A 164 -0.36 -8.07 -6.94
C GLU A 164 -1.35 -8.39 -5.82
N PHE A 165 -1.12 -7.83 -4.63
CA PHE A 165 -2.03 -7.96 -3.50
C PHE A 165 -3.41 -7.35 -3.81
N ALA A 166 -3.45 -6.14 -4.36
CA ALA A 166 -4.69 -5.49 -4.79
C ALA A 166 -5.44 -6.31 -5.85
N THR A 167 -4.71 -6.92 -6.80
CA THR A 167 -5.28 -7.80 -7.83
C THR A 167 -5.98 -9.01 -7.20
N ARG A 168 -5.32 -9.67 -6.23
CA ARG A 168 -5.91 -10.81 -5.51
C ARG A 168 -7.16 -10.41 -4.73
N LEU A 169 -7.12 -9.27 -4.04
CA LEU A 169 -8.28 -8.74 -3.32
C LEU A 169 -9.44 -8.43 -4.25
N LEU A 170 -9.18 -7.74 -5.36
CA LEU A 170 -10.20 -7.40 -6.36
C LEU A 170 -10.84 -8.64 -6.97
N LYS A 171 -10.05 -9.67 -7.29
CA LYS A 171 -10.56 -10.96 -7.78
C LYS A 171 -11.45 -11.65 -6.73
N ARG A 172 -11.02 -11.67 -5.46
CA ARG A 172 -11.81 -12.26 -4.37
C ARG A 172 -13.11 -11.51 -4.14
N TRP A 173 -13.08 -10.18 -4.13
CA TRP A 173 -14.26 -9.33 -3.99
C TRP A 173 -15.26 -9.57 -5.12
N ARG A 174 -14.80 -9.58 -6.39
CA ARG A 174 -15.66 -9.89 -7.56
C ARG A 174 -16.29 -11.28 -7.47
N LYS A 175 -15.55 -12.28 -7.00
CA LYS A 175 -16.08 -13.63 -6.80
C LYS A 175 -17.18 -13.62 -5.73
N ASN A 176 -16.91 -13.00 -4.59
CA ASN A 176 -17.81 -13.06 -3.43
C ASN A 176 -19.08 -12.21 -3.62
N GLU A 177 -18.94 -10.98 -4.14
CA GLU A 177 -20.06 -10.03 -4.23
C GLU A 177 -20.86 -10.16 -5.53
N HIS A 178 -20.23 -10.66 -6.60
CA HIS A 178 -20.83 -10.65 -7.94
C HIS A 178 -20.78 -12.00 -8.65
N ASN A 179 -20.31 -13.07 -8.00
CA ASN A 179 -20.12 -14.40 -8.58
C ASN A 179 -19.24 -14.39 -9.87
N LEU A 180 -18.35 -13.40 -9.99
CA LEU A 180 -17.45 -13.24 -11.13
C LEU A 180 -16.07 -13.80 -10.77
N ASN A 181 -15.84 -15.08 -11.05
CA ASN A 181 -14.58 -15.77 -10.75
C ASN A 181 -13.48 -15.54 -11.82
N SER A 182 -13.42 -14.34 -12.38
CA SER A 182 -12.44 -13.93 -13.39
C SER A 182 -11.92 -12.51 -13.10
N PRO A 183 -10.63 -12.22 -13.40
CA PRO A 183 -10.11 -10.87 -13.27
C PRO A 183 -10.81 -9.91 -14.26
N PRO A 184 -10.88 -8.61 -13.94
CA PRO A 184 -11.32 -7.61 -14.91
C PRO A 184 -10.37 -7.55 -16.11
N ASN A 185 -10.92 -7.41 -17.33
CA ASN A 185 -10.13 -7.15 -18.53
C ASN A 185 -9.33 -5.85 -18.45
N THR A 186 -9.88 -4.83 -17.78
CA THR A 186 -9.22 -3.55 -17.55
C THR A 186 -9.46 -3.10 -16.11
N VAL A 187 -8.39 -2.70 -15.43
CA VAL A 187 -8.41 -2.01 -14.14
C VAL A 187 -8.00 -0.57 -14.38
N TYR A 188 -8.88 0.38 -14.04
CA TYR A 188 -8.56 1.80 -14.07
C TYR A 188 -7.98 2.21 -12.73
N PHE A 189 -6.70 2.54 -12.71
CA PHE A 189 -6.02 3.01 -11.51
C PHE A 189 -6.00 4.53 -11.50
N VAL A 190 -6.80 5.12 -10.62
CA VAL A 190 -6.97 6.57 -10.49
C VAL A 190 -6.11 7.04 -9.33
N GLY A 191 -5.25 8.03 -9.58
CA GLY A 191 -4.39 8.59 -8.55
C GLY A 191 -3.91 9.99 -8.88
N ASP A 192 -3.33 10.67 -7.90
CA ASP A 192 -2.89 12.06 -7.96
C ASP A 192 -1.37 12.21 -7.92
N THR A 193 -0.64 11.13 -7.64
CA THR A 193 0.82 11.16 -7.41
C THR A 193 1.56 10.43 -8.54
N PRO A 194 2.24 11.13 -9.47
CA PRO A 194 2.95 10.52 -10.60
C PRO A 194 3.98 9.44 -10.19
N GLU A 195 4.77 9.72 -9.16
CA GLU A 195 5.86 8.87 -8.66
C GLU A 195 5.36 7.61 -7.92
N SER A 196 4.08 7.58 -7.54
CA SER A 196 3.49 6.50 -6.73
C SER A 196 2.41 5.78 -7.52
N ASP A 197 1.32 6.45 -7.84
CA ASP A 197 0.16 5.86 -8.53
C ASP A 197 0.48 5.53 -9.98
N ILE A 198 0.98 6.51 -10.74
CA ILE A 198 1.17 6.39 -12.19
C ILE A 198 2.35 5.47 -12.48
N ARG A 199 3.50 5.71 -11.82
CA ARG A 199 4.67 4.84 -11.90
C ARG A 199 4.33 3.38 -11.55
N GLY A 200 3.64 3.17 -10.43
CA GLY A 200 3.27 1.83 -9.97
C GLY A 200 2.37 1.11 -10.96
N THR A 201 1.33 1.80 -11.43
CA THR A 201 0.37 1.25 -12.41
C THR A 201 1.06 0.90 -13.73
N ASN A 202 1.89 1.79 -14.26
CA ASN A 202 2.59 1.56 -15.53
C ASN A 202 3.53 0.35 -15.45
N ARG A 203 4.35 0.26 -14.38
CA ARG A 203 5.24 -0.89 -14.15
C ARG A 203 4.50 -2.20 -13.87
N PHE A 204 3.33 -2.13 -13.27
CA PHE A 204 2.51 -3.32 -13.07
C PHE A 204 1.91 -3.80 -14.40
N ASN A 205 1.39 -2.86 -15.21
CA ASN A 205 0.80 -3.14 -16.51
C ASN A 205 1.76 -3.86 -17.47
N GLU A 206 3.08 -3.60 -17.40
CA GLU A 206 4.09 -4.25 -18.25
C GLU A 206 4.14 -5.78 -18.12
N ARG A 207 3.65 -6.34 -17.01
CA ARG A 207 3.64 -7.80 -16.76
C ARG A 207 2.27 -8.36 -16.38
N ALA A 208 1.25 -7.52 -16.29
CA ALA A 208 -0.08 -7.94 -15.93
C ALA A 208 -0.73 -8.65 -17.13
N GLU A 209 -1.50 -9.72 -16.87
CA GLU A 209 -2.29 -10.39 -17.91
C GLU A 209 -3.45 -9.51 -18.40
N ASN A 210 -3.89 -8.56 -17.58
CA ASN A 210 -4.98 -7.64 -17.86
C ASN A 210 -4.50 -6.19 -17.98
N ASP A 211 -5.33 -5.33 -18.59
CA ASP A 211 -4.98 -3.93 -18.87
C ASP A 211 -5.06 -3.07 -17.60
N TRP A 212 -3.93 -2.61 -17.08
CA TRP A 212 -3.88 -1.63 -15.98
C TRP A 212 -3.72 -0.22 -16.56
N TYR A 213 -4.81 0.53 -16.50
CA TYR A 213 -4.96 1.83 -17.14
C TYR A 213 -4.77 2.95 -16.12
N SER A 214 -3.65 3.66 -16.19
CA SER A 214 -3.34 4.78 -15.30
C SER A 214 -4.12 6.04 -15.68
N ILE A 215 -4.84 6.61 -14.72
CA ILE A 215 -5.52 7.90 -14.81
C ILE A 215 -4.94 8.83 -13.75
N LEU A 216 -4.40 9.98 -14.17
CA LEU A 216 -3.94 11.04 -13.28
C LEU A 216 -5.05 12.07 -13.06
N VAL A 217 -5.36 12.38 -11.80
CA VAL A 217 -6.27 13.48 -11.45
C VAL A 217 -5.48 14.72 -11.01
N LYS A 218 -6.09 15.90 -11.12
CA LYS A 218 -5.45 17.18 -10.78
C LYS A 218 -5.82 17.72 -9.39
N THR A 219 -6.62 16.98 -8.63
CA THR A 219 -7.12 17.39 -7.31
C THR A 219 -6.20 16.98 -6.15
N GLY A 220 -4.88 16.87 -6.38
CA GLY A 220 -3.97 16.31 -5.39
C GLY A 220 -2.51 16.73 -5.56
N VAL A 221 -1.58 15.79 -5.36
CA VAL A 221 -0.13 16.07 -5.35
C VAL A 221 0.35 16.66 -6.69
N TYR A 222 -0.14 16.13 -7.80
CA TYR A 222 0.16 16.64 -9.14
C TYR A 222 -0.34 18.08 -9.33
N GLN A 223 0.54 18.95 -9.83
CA GLN A 223 0.24 20.34 -10.12
C GLN A 223 -0.13 20.51 -11.60
N ASP A 224 -1.31 21.07 -11.88
CA ASP A 224 -1.74 21.32 -13.26
C ASP A 224 -0.78 22.28 -13.97
N GLY A 225 -0.58 22.06 -15.27
CA GLY A 225 0.40 22.81 -16.08
C GLY A 225 1.85 22.35 -15.93
N THR A 226 2.15 21.35 -15.08
CA THR A 226 3.48 20.73 -14.99
C THR A 226 3.54 19.41 -15.78
N GLU A 227 4.72 19.03 -16.27
CA GLU A 227 4.91 17.71 -16.87
C GLU A 227 5.06 16.65 -15.78
N PRO A 228 4.18 15.61 -15.73
CA PRO A 228 4.29 14.58 -14.71
C PRO A 228 5.54 13.73 -14.93
N ALA A 229 6.28 13.42 -13.86
CA ALA A 229 7.50 12.61 -13.93
C ALA A 229 7.28 11.22 -14.55
N TYR A 230 6.04 10.72 -14.54
CA TYR A 230 5.62 9.49 -15.19
C TYR A 230 4.34 9.75 -15.99
N LYS A 231 4.36 9.44 -17.28
CA LYS A 231 3.24 9.71 -18.18
C LYS A 231 2.04 8.79 -17.87
N PRO A 232 0.87 9.34 -17.50
CA PRO A 232 -0.35 8.55 -17.38
C PRO A 232 -0.92 8.25 -18.76
N ARG A 233 -1.89 7.33 -18.84
CA ARG A 233 -2.63 7.13 -20.10
C ARG A 233 -3.62 8.25 -20.38
N VAL A 234 -4.15 8.88 -19.34
CA VAL A 234 -4.96 10.10 -19.44
C VAL A 234 -4.80 10.92 -18.17
N THR A 235 -4.88 12.24 -18.32
CA THR A 235 -5.01 13.18 -17.22
C THR A 235 -6.41 13.79 -17.28
N VAL A 236 -7.10 13.85 -16.15
CA VAL A 236 -8.46 14.41 -16.03
C VAL A 236 -8.53 15.32 -14.81
N ASP A 237 -9.56 16.16 -14.75
CA ASP A 237 -9.63 17.17 -13.69
C ASP A 237 -9.97 16.53 -12.35
N THR A 238 -11.01 15.70 -12.27
CA THR A 238 -11.50 15.11 -11.01
C THR A 238 -11.64 13.58 -11.05
N VAL A 239 -11.87 12.98 -9.88
CA VAL A 239 -12.21 11.55 -9.78
C VAL A 239 -13.52 11.21 -10.51
N LEU A 240 -14.48 12.14 -10.58
CA LEU A 240 -15.72 11.93 -11.33
C LEU A 240 -15.43 11.82 -12.83
N ASP A 241 -14.56 12.68 -13.35
CA ASP A 241 -14.13 12.64 -14.75
C ASP A 241 -13.36 11.35 -15.07
N ALA A 242 -12.55 10.85 -14.11
CA ALA A 242 -11.86 9.57 -14.25
C ALA A 242 -12.85 8.41 -14.39
N VAL A 243 -13.89 8.38 -13.56
CA VAL A 243 -14.94 7.36 -13.63
C VAL A 243 -15.71 7.45 -14.94
N ASN A 244 -16.14 8.66 -15.33
CA ASN A 244 -16.86 8.88 -16.59
C ASN A 244 -16.01 8.47 -17.80
N HIS A 245 -14.73 8.83 -17.83
CA HIS A 245 -13.79 8.40 -18.86
C HIS A 245 -13.70 6.87 -18.95
N GLY A 246 -13.59 6.19 -17.81
CA GLY A 246 -13.57 4.72 -17.76
C GLY A 246 -14.83 4.10 -18.35
N ILE A 247 -16.00 4.60 -17.94
CA ILE A 247 -17.31 4.14 -18.41
C ILE A 247 -17.46 4.36 -19.92
N GLU A 248 -17.20 5.57 -20.42
CA GLU A 248 -17.32 5.92 -21.83
C GLU A 248 -16.41 5.05 -22.70
N ARG A 249 -15.15 4.85 -22.28
CA ARG A 249 -14.20 4.00 -22.99
C ARG A 249 -14.69 2.55 -23.09
N GLU A 250 -15.21 1.99 -22.00
CA GLU A 250 -15.73 0.62 -22.02
C GLU A 250 -17.05 0.49 -22.79
N MET A 251 -17.92 1.49 -22.74
CA MET A 251 -19.14 1.54 -23.56
C MET A 251 -18.81 1.60 -25.06
N ASN A 252 -17.84 2.43 -25.44
CA ASN A 252 -17.41 2.57 -26.83
C ASN A 252 -16.74 1.29 -27.34
N ARG A 253 -15.90 0.64 -26.53
CA ARG A 253 -15.33 -0.68 -26.82
C ARG A 253 -16.41 -1.75 -27.02
N ARG A 254 -17.45 -1.75 -26.19
CA ARG A 254 -18.59 -2.68 -26.35
C ARG A 254 -19.35 -2.43 -27.65
N LYS A 255 -19.60 -1.16 -28.02
CA LYS A 255 -20.24 -0.81 -29.31
C LYS A 255 -19.40 -1.28 -30.49
N GLN A 256 -18.09 -1.01 -30.46
CA GLN A 256 -17.16 -1.44 -31.52
C GLN A 256 -17.12 -2.97 -31.66
N ARG A 257 -17.03 -3.71 -30.54
CA ARG A 257 -17.09 -5.18 -30.58
C ARG A 257 -18.39 -5.71 -31.18
N LYS A 258 -19.53 -5.10 -30.85
CA LYS A 258 -20.82 -5.45 -31.46
C LYS A 258 -20.83 -5.18 -32.97
N LEU A 259 -20.32 -4.01 -33.39
CA LEU A 259 -20.18 -3.65 -34.81
C LEU A 259 -19.27 -4.62 -35.57
N THR A 260 -18.15 -5.03 -34.99
CA THR A 260 -17.24 -6.01 -35.61
C THR A 260 -17.91 -7.37 -35.75
N LEU A 261 -18.66 -7.83 -34.75
CA LEU A 261 -19.41 -9.09 -34.81
C LEU A 261 -20.52 -9.05 -35.87
N THR A 262 -21.24 -7.94 -36.01
CA THR A 262 -22.28 -7.80 -37.06
C THR A 262 -21.70 -7.70 -38.47
N ASN A 263 -20.44 -7.25 -38.61
CA ASN A 263 -19.78 -7.10 -39.90
C ASN A 263 -18.93 -8.32 -40.29
N MET A 264 -18.90 -9.39 -39.47
CA MET A 264 -18.28 -10.64 -39.88
C MET A 264 -19.18 -11.32 -40.92
N PRO A 265 -18.61 -11.80 -42.05
CA PRO A 265 -19.40 -12.55 -43.02
C PRO A 265 -20.02 -13.77 -42.32
N THR A 266 -21.34 -13.90 -42.42
CA THR A 266 -22.04 -15.13 -42.08
C THR A 266 -21.48 -16.24 -42.99
N LEU A 267 -20.73 -17.17 -42.40
CA LEU A 267 -20.45 -18.45 -43.05
C LEU A 267 -21.79 -19.14 -43.27
N SER A 268 -22.33 -19.03 -44.48
CA SER A 268 -23.42 -19.87 -44.94
C SER A 268 -22.86 -21.26 -45.15
N LEU A 269 -23.36 -22.22 -44.39
CA LEU A 269 -23.22 -23.63 -44.71
C LEU A 269 -24.09 -23.87 -45.94
N ASP A 270 -23.51 -23.79 -47.14
CA ASP A 270 -24.11 -24.39 -48.32
C ASP A 270 -24.06 -25.91 -48.16
N ASP A 271 -25.22 -26.55 -48.35
CA ASP A 271 -25.43 -27.99 -48.25
C ASP A 271 -24.43 -28.77 -49.13
N GLY A 272 -23.41 -29.37 -48.52
CA GLY A 272 -22.52 -30.26 -49.25
C GLY A 272 -21.20 -30.61 -48.56
N LYS A 273 -21.24 -31.71 -47.77
CA LYS A 273 -20.14 -32.45 -47.13
C LYS A 273 -19.72 -31.95 -45.74
N MET A 274 -20.19 -32.70 -44.73
CA MET A 274 -19.65 -32.71 -43.37
C MET A 274 -18.16 -33.06 -43.41
N ASN A 275 -17.32 -32.17 -42.88
CA ASN A 275 -16.09 -32.53 -42.20
C ASN A 275 -16.14 -31.85 -40.83
N ASP A 276 -15.93 -32.63 -39.78
CA ASP A 276 -16.02 -32.22 -38.37
C ASP A 276 -15.10 -31.02 -38.08
N VAL A 277 -15.70 -29.85 -37.91
CA VAL A 277 -15.07 -28.71 -37.22
C VAL A 277 -16.11 -28.17 -36.25
N HIS A 278 -15.92 -28.46 -34.96
CA HIS A 278 -16.72 -27.86 -33.89
C HIS A 278 -16.44 -26.35 -33.82
N ILE A 279 -17.27 -25.55 -34.49
CA ILE A 279 -17.34 -24.11 -34.33
C ILE A 279 -18.50 -23.82 -33.38
N LEU A 280 -18.19 -23.57 -32.11
CA LEU A 280 -19.17 -23.10 -31.14
C LEU A 280 -19.48 -21.63 -31.43
N SER A 281 -20.73 -21.37 -31.82
CA SER A 281 -21.31 -20.03 -31.99
C SER A 281 -21.45 -19.30 -30.64
N PRO A 282 -21.26 -17.95 -30.58
CA PRO A 282 -21.36 -17.17 -29.33
C PRO A 282 -22.74 -17.13 -28.65
N ALA A 283 -23.76 -17.78 -29.23
CA ALA A 283 -25.12 -17.77 -28.69
C ALA A 283 -25.38 -18.79 -27.57
N ILE A 284 -24.44 -19.70 -27.26
CA ILE A 284 -24.66 -20.78 -26.27
C ILE A 284 -24.14 -20.45 -24.86
N GLU A 285 -23.45 -19.32 -24.64
CA GLU A 285 -22.86 -19.02 -23.30
C GLU A 285 -23.85 -18.50 -22.22
N ARG A 286 -25.18 -18.63 -22.40
CA ARG A 286 -26.15 -18.31 -21.34
C ARG A 286 -27.36 -19.23 -21.34
N GLU A 287 -27.17 -20.45 -20.89
CA GLU A 287 -28.10 -21.23 -20.07
C GLU A 287 -27.42 -22.57 -19.76
N LEU A 288 -27.55 -23.07 -18.52
CA LEU A 288 -26.83 -24.20 -17.88
C LEU A 288 -25.52 -23.73 -17.22
N GLU A 289 -25.35 -23.66 -15.90
CA GLU A 289 -25.80 -24.60 -14.86
C GLU A 289 -26.43 -23.87 -13.65
N LEU A 290 -27.71 -24.15 -13.43
CA LEU A 290 -28.31 -24.27 -12.10
C LEU A 290 -28.64 -25.75 -11.93
N GLU A 291 -28.33 -26.28 -10.74
CA GLU A 291 -28.63 -27.63 -10.19
C GLU A 291 -27.60 -28.75 -10.42
N ALA A 292 -26.63 -28.88 -9.50
CA ALA A 292 -26.49 -30.00 -8.53
C ALA A 292 -25.36 -29.72 -7.52
#